data_AF-H9ZZD1-F1
#
_entry.id   AF-H9ZZD1-F1
#
_cell.length_a   1.000
_cell.length_b   1.000
_cell.length_c   1.000
_cell.angle_alpha   90.00
_cell.angle_beta   90.00
_cell.angle_gamma   90.00
#
_symmetry.space_group_name_H-M   'P 1'
#
loop_
_entity.id
_entity.type
_entity.pdbx_description
1 polymer ?
#
loop_
_entity_poly.entity_id
_entity_poly.type
_entity_poly.pdbx_seq_one_letter_code
_entity_poly.pdbx_strand_id
1 'polypeptide(L)'
;MEFGGGEKMTYFKRFLGAALLLLAMIAFLGLLYPALVWGISSLVSPWRAGGSLYTSCGKVISSDLISVYNESSPLFHPFPPNSTSSGVDPYIPLEEAMKQVERVSKETGIPREKLVDLLMSNAAYNDMIDLHVFSPGYSIVNVEEVNMQIMEMMNVTCGVR
;
A
#
# COMPACT_ATOMS: atom_id res chain seq x y z
N MET A 1 -1.59 64.56 17.41
CA MET A 1 -1.73 63.14 17.78
C MET A 1 -0.47 62.41 17.32
N GLU A 2 0.60 62.48 18.11
CA GLU A 2 1.81 61.70 17.85
C GLU A 2 1.65 60.36 18.58
N PHE A 3 1.34 59.30 17.83
CA PHE A 3 1.38 57.94 18.36
C PHE A 3 2.83 57.57 18.67
N GLY A 4 3.18 57.63 19.96
CA GLY A 4 4.53 57.51 20.49
C GLY A 4 5.24 56.20 20.14
N GLY A 5 6.53 56.31 19.79
CA GLY A 5 7.36 55.21 19.28
C GLY A 5 7.52 53.97 20.19
N GLY A 6 7.15 54.05 21.47
CA GLY A 6 7.20 52.92 22.41
C GLY A 6 6.16 51.83 22.12
N GLU A 7 4.98 52.20 21.61
CA GLU A 7 3.96 51.23 21.24
C GLU A 7 4.36 50.48 19.97
N LYS A 8 4.89 51.18 18.95
CA LYS A 8 5.37 50.58 17.70
C LYS A 8 6.47 49.54 17.94
N MET A 9 7.39 49.81 18.86
CA MET A 9 8.45 48.89 19.27
C MET A 9 7.90 47.62 19.95
N THR A 10 6.82 47.75 20.72
CA THR A 10 6.16 46.63 21.40
C THR A 10 5.41 45.74 20.40
N TYR A 11 4.70 46.33 19.43
CA TYR A 11 4.05 45.57 18.35
C TYR A 11 5.06 44.84 17.47
N PHE A 12 6.18 45.47 17.12
CA PHE A 12 7.23 44.85 16.31
C PHE A 12 7.86 43.62 16.98
N LYS A 13 8.15 43.69 18.29
CA LYS A 13 8.66 42.54 19.06
C LYS A 13 7.66 41.40 19.13
N ARG A 14 6.36 41.69 19.27
CA ARG A 14 5.28 40.67 19.26
C ARG A 14 5.13 40.02 17.88
N PHE A 15 5.24 40.79 16.81
CA PHE A 15 5.24 40.28 15.44
C PHE A 15 6.43 39.34 15.19
N LEU A 16 7.62 39.72 15.62
CA LEU A 16 8.82 38.88 15.45
C LEU A 16 8.74 37.59 16.27
N GLY A 17 8.20 37.64 17.49
CA GLY A 17 7.94 36.44 18.30
C GLY A 17 6.93 35.49 17.65
N ALA A 18 5.84 36.03 17.07
CA ALA A 18 4.87 35.23 16.33
C ALA A 18 5.45 34.63 15.04
N ALA A 19 6.27 35.40 14.30
CA ALA A 19 6.94 34.91 13.11
C ALA A 19 7.96 33.80 13.44
N LEU A 20 8.73 33.96 14.52
CA LEU A 20 9.66 32.93 14.98
C LEU A 20 8.91 31.67 15.45
N LEU A 21 7.81 31.81 16.18
CA LEU A 21 6.97 30.68 16.57
C LEU A 21 6.41 29.96 15.34
N LEU A 22 5.93 30.70 14.34
CA LEU A 22 5.47 30.14 13.07
C LEU A 22 6.58 29.33 12.39
N LEU A 23 7.77 29.91 12.25
CA LEU A 23 8.92 29.23 11.65
C LEU A 23 9.35 27.99 12.45
N ALA A 24 9.31 28.07 13.79
CA ALA A 24 9.59 26.94 14.65
C ALA A 24 8.56 25.80 14.43
N MET A 25 7.27 26.13 14.30
CA MET A 25 6.23 25.14 14.01
C MET A 25 6.36 24.55 12.61
N ILE A 26 6.73 25.36 11.61
CA ILE A 26 7.01 24.86 10.24
C ILE A 26 8.20 23.90 10.26
N ALA A 27 9.30 24.26 10.92
CA ALA A 27 10.46 23.39 11.03
C ALA A 27 10.12 22.10 11.78
N PHE A 28 9.33 22.20 12.86
CA PHE A 28 8.92 21.04 13.64
C PHE A 28 8.00 20.09 12.84
N LEU A 29 6.90 20.59 12.30
CA LEU A 29 5.89 19.77 11.62
C LEU A 29 6.28 19.41 10.18
N GLY A 30 7.06 20.25 9.52
CA GLY A 30 7.46 20.07 8.13
C GLY A 30 8.77 19.32 7.94
N LEU A 31 9.69 19.36 8.91
CA LEU A 31 11.00 18.70 8.80
C LEU A 31 11.20 17.67 9.91
N LEU A 32 11.08 18.08 11.17
CA LEU A 32 11.40 17.17 12.28
C LEU A 32 10.43 15.99 12.34
N TYR A 33 9.13 16.24 12.26
CA TYR A 33 8.11 15.19 12.32
C TYR A 33 8.22 14.18 11.16
N PRO A 34 8.23 14.57 9.87
CA PRO A 34 8.38 13.61 8.78
C PRO A 34 9.71 12.85 8.83
N ALA A 35 10.81 13.49 9.22
CA ALA A 35 12.11 12.83 9.35
C ALA A 35 12.11 11.78 10.47
N LEU A 36 11.47 12.08 11.62
CA LEU A 36 11.31 11.12 12.70
C LEU A 36 10.43 9.93 12.28
N VAL A 37 9.27 10.20 11.66
CA VAL A 37 8.36 9.14 11.18
C VAL A 37 9.05 8.27 10.14
N TRP A 38 9.74 8.88 9.16
CA TRP A 38 10.53 8.16 8.17
C TRP A 38 11.62 7.31 8.83
N GLY A 39 12.41 7.89 9.72
CA GLY A 39 13.52 7.19 10.38
C GLY A 39 13.06 5.99 11.23
N ILE A 40 11.98 6.16 12.00
CA ILE A 40 11.39 5.07 12.79
C ILE A 40 10.82 3.99 11.86
N SER A 41 10.08 4.39 10.82
CA SER A 41 9.46 3.44 9.88
C SER A 41 10.50 2.64 9.11
N SER A 42 11.58 3.27 8.67
CA SER A 42 12.71 2.62 7.99
C SER A 42 13.46 1.64 8.89
N LEU A 43 13.48 1.86 10.20
CA LEU A 43 14.11 0.95 11.15
C LEU A 43 13.23 -0.25 11.51
N VAL A 44 11.93 -0.01 11.77
CA VAL A 44 11.02 -1.05 12.26
C VAL A 44 10.44 -1.90 11.13
N SER A 45 10.11 -1.29 9.99
CA SER A 45 9.46 -1.98 8.87
C SER A 45 9.97 -1.46 7.52
N PRO A 46 11.26 -1.69 7.20
CA PRO A 46 11.91 -1.19 5.99
C PRO A 46 11.17 -1.62 4.71
N TRP A 47 10.62 -2.84 4.67
CA TRP A 47 9.86 -3.36 3.51
C TRP A 47 8.63 -2.51 3.18
N ARG A 48 7.80 -2.17 4.18
CA ARG A 48 6.61 -1.32 3.99
C ARG A 48 6.99 0.14 3.73
N ALA A 49 8.01 0.66 4.43
CA ALA A 49 8.52 2.01 4.20
C ALA A 49 9.11 2.20 2.79
N GLY A 50 9.64 1.12 2.20
CA GLY A 50 10.12 1.06 0.82
C GLY A 50 9.01 0.85 -0.23
N GLY A 51 7.74 0.84 0.16
CA GLY A 51 6.61 0.69 -0.76
C GLY A 51 6.23 -0.75 -1.11
N SER A 52 6.73 -1.74 -0.34
CA SER A 52 6.34 -3.16 -0.44
C SER A 52 6.34 -3.70 -1.87
N LEU A 53 7.44 -3.43 -2.58
CA LEU A 53 7.57 -3.64 -4.02
C LEU A 53 7.93 -5.09 -4.36
N TYR A 54 7.14 -5.71 -5.23
CA TYR A 54 7.47 -6.99 -5.83
C TYR A 54 8.38 -6.80 -7.05
N THR A 55 9.50 -7.51 -7.07
CA THR A 55 10.52 -7.43 -8.14
C THR A 55 10.69 -8.77 -8.84
N SER A 56 10.79 -8.74 -10.17
CA SER A 56 11.13 -9.90 -10.99
C SER A 56 12.26 -9.52 -11.96
N CYS A 57 13.31 -10.33 -12.03
CA CYS A 57 14.48 -10.10 -12.90
C CYS A 57 15.14 -8.71 -12.71
N GLY A 58 15.19 -8.19 -11.48
CA GLY A 58 15.74 -6.87 -11.17
C GLY A 58 14.86 -5.69 -11.61
N LYS A 59 13.65 -5.94 -12.11
CA LYS A 59 12.65 -4.93 -12.46
C LYS A 59 11.50 -4.97 -11.46
N VAL A 60 11.05 -3.80 -11.01
CA VAL A 60 9.83 -3.67 -10.21
C VAL A 60 8.64 -3.98 -11.11
N ILE A 61 7.85 -4.99 -10.71
CA ILE A 61 6.66 -5.43 -11.46
C ILE A 61 5.36 -4.99 -10.81
N SER A 62 5.28 -4.97 -9.48
CA SER A 62 4.06 -4.72 -8.72
C SER A 62 4.35 -4.31 -7.27
N SER A 63 3.33 -4.10 -6.43
CA SER A 63 3.46 -3.93 -4.99
C SER A 63 2.27 -4.48 -4.22
N ASP A 64 2.43 -4.60 -2.90
CA ASP A 64 1.37 -5.07 -2.00
C ASP A 64 0.14 -4.14 -1.95
N LEU A 65 0.30 -2.88 -2.39
CA LEU A 65 -0.73 -1.83 -2.28
C LEU A 65 -1.23 -1.32 -3.63
N ILE A 66 -0.59 -1.71 -4.74
CA ILE A 66 -0.92 -1.21 -6.09
C ILE A 66 -0.98 -2.41 -7.02
N SER A 67 -2.18 -2.67 -7.54
CA SER A 67 -2.39 -3.73 -8.54
C SER A 67 -2.11 -3.26 -9.96
N VAL A 68 -1.68 -4.19 -10.82
CA VAL A 68 -1.56 -3.95 -12.26
C VAL A 68 -2.64 -4.74 -12.99
N TYR A 69 -3.62 -4.02 -13.54
CA TYR A 69 -4.66 -4.64 -14.34
C TYR A 69 -4.15 -4.97 -15.76
N ASN A 70 -4.16 -6.25 -16.11
CA ASN A 70 -3.83 -6.75 -17.45
C ASN A 70 -4.82 -7.84 -17.86
N GLU A 71 -5.70 -7.52 -18.82
CA GLU A 71 -6.77 -8.43 -19.29
C GLU A 71 -6.25 -9.73 -19.91
N SER A 72 -5.02 -9.71 -20.43
CA SER A 72 -4.40 -10.86 -21.08
C SER A 72 -3.59 -11.74 -20.11
N SER A 73 -3.61 -11.45 -18.81
CA SER A 73 -2.82 -12.20 -17.83
C SER A 73 -3.44 -13.59 -17.58
N PRO A 74 -2.62 -14.66 -17.56
CA PRO A 74 -3.10 -15.99 -17.19
C PRO A 74 -3.38 -16.15 -15.69
N LEU A 75 -3.10 -15.11 -14.90
CA LEU A 75 -3.19 -15.09 -13.44
C LEU A 75 -4.50 -14.46 -12.95
N PHE A 76 -4.67 -14.30 -11.64
CA PHE A 76 -5.84 -13.64 -11.08
C PHE A 76 -5.87 -12.16 -11.45
N HIS A 77 -7.07 -11.65 -11.72
CA HIS A 77 -7.31 -10.26 -12.07
C HIS A 77 -7.91 -9.50 -10.89
N PRO A 78 -7.39 -8.30 -10.58
CA PRO A 78 -8.06 -7.37 -9.68
C PRO A 78 -9.30 -6.78 -10.37
N PHE A 79 -10.05 -5.98 -9.62
CA PHE A 79 -11.14 -5.21 -10.21
C PHE A 79 -10.63 -4.29 -11.34
N PRO A 80 -11.36 -4.17 -12.46
CA PRO A 80 -11.03 -3.21 -13.50
C PRO A 80 -10.88 -1.79 -12.93
N PRO A 81 -9.95 -0.97 -13.45
CA PRO A 81 -9.66 0.36 -12.91
C PRO A 81 -10.87 1.31 -12.91
N ASN A 82 -11.85 1.08 -13.79
CA ASN A 82 -13.10 1.86 -13.84
C ASN A 82 -14.16 1.43 -12.80
N SER A 83 -13.91 0.35 -12.06
CA SER A 83 -14.87 -0.23 -11.10
C SER A 83 -14.46 -0.02 -9.63
N THR A 84 -13.27 0.50 -9.38
CA THR A 84 -12.77 0.88 -8.05
C THR A 84 -12.57 2.40 -7.94
N SER A 85 -12.71 2.96 -6.75
CA SER A 85 -12.48 4.38 -6.50
C SER A 85 -11.01 4.80 -6.66
N SER A 86 -10.06 3.88 -6.43
CA SER A 86 -8.62 4.16 -6.53
C SER A 86 -8.08 3.91 -7.94
N GLY A 87 -8.75 3.06 -8.72
CA GLY A 87 -8.27 2.59 -10.02
C GLY A 87 -7.14 1.55 -9.95
N VAL A 88 -6.64 1.21 -8.76
CA VAL A 88 -5.43 0.39 -8.57
C VAL A 88 -5.53 -0.58 -7.38
N ASP A 89 -6.74 -0.96 -7.01
CA ASP A 89 -7.03 -1.74 -5.81
C ASP A 89 -6.55 -3.20 -5.94
N PRO A 90 -5.60 -3.66 -5.10
CA PRO A 90 -5.13 -5.04 -5.11
C PRO A 90 -6.06 -6.01 -4.38
N TYR A 91 -7.04 -5.52 -3.61
CA TYR A 91 -7.91 -6.37 -2.82
C TYR A 91 -9.22 -6.66 -3.54
N ILE A 92 -9.59 -7.93 -3.59
CA ILE A 92 -10.92 -8.38 -4.05
C ILE A 92 -11.55 -9.32 -3.03
N PRO A 93 -12.89 -9.41 -2.97
CA PRO A 93 -13.56 -10.41 -2.14
C PRO A 93 -13.11 -11.83 -2.53
N LEU A 94 -12.95 -12.71 -1.54
CA LEU A 94 -12.58 -14.10 -1.75
C LEU A 94 -13.52 -14.80 -2.75
N GLU A 95 -14.81 -14.52 -2.68
CA GLU A 95 -15.79 -15.08 -3.63
C GLU A 95 -15.49 -14.71 -5.09
N GLU A 96 -15.06 -13.46 -5.35
CA GLU A 96 -14.70 -13.00 -6.69
C GLU A 96 -13.41 -13.66 -7.18
N ALA A 97 -12.43 -13.86 -6.29
CA ALA A 97 -11.22 -14.62 -6.62
C ALA A 97 -11.56 -16.08 -6.97
N MET A 98 -12.46 -16.70 -6.22
CA MET A 98 -12.87 -18.09 -6.44
C MET A 98 -13.52 -18.32 -7.80
N LYS A 99 -14.26 -17.35 -8.34
CA LYS A 99 -14.85 -17.41 -9.69
C LYS A 99 -13.78 -17.53 -10.79
N GLN A 100 -12.56 -17.05 -10.53
CA GLN A 100 -11.46 -17.05 -11.50
C GLN A 100 -10.60 -18.33 -11.46
N VAL A 101 -10.68 -19.12 -10.39
CA VAL A 101 -9.84 -20.31 -10.15
C VAL A 101 -9.83 -21.25 -11.35
N GLU A 102 -10.99 -21.45 -11.97
CA GLU A 102 -11.12 -22.37 -13.11
C GLU A 102 -10.32 -21.93 -14.33
N ARG A 103 -10.35 -20.63 -14.64
CA ARG A 103 -9.59 -20.07 -15.75
C ARG A 103 -8.10 -20.16 -15.46
N VAL A 104 -7.69 -19.69 -14.29
CA VAL A 104 -6.27 -19.66 -13.88
C VAL A 104 -5.69 -21.07 -13.83
N SER A 105 -6.43 -22.06 -13.32
CA SER A 105 -5.99 -23.46 -13.31
C SER A 105 -5.74 -24.01 -14.72
N LYS A 106 -6.62 -23.70 -15.68
CA LYS A 106 -6.46 -24.12 -17.09
C LYS A 106 -5.28 -23.44 -17.78
N GLU A 107 -5.07 -22.15 -17.51
CA GLU A 107 -4.02 -21.35 -18.18
C GLU A 107 -2.63 -21.61 -17.60
N THR A 108 -2.53 -21.81 -16.27
CA THR A 108 -1.26 -22.04 -15.57
C THR A 108 -0.89 -23.53 -15.45
N GLY A 109 -1.87 -24.44 -15.57
CA GLY A 109 -1.69 -25.87 -15.30
C GLY A 109 -1.59 -26.21 -13.81
N ILE A 110 -1.79 -25.25 -12.90
CA ILE A 110 -1.78 -25.48 -11.46
C ILE A 110 -3.10 -26.14 -11.02
N PRO A 111 -3.07 -27.21 -10.20
CA PRO A 111 -4.28 -27.83 -9.68
C PRO A 111 -5.18 -26.84 -8.94
N ARG A 112 -6.50 -26.96 -9.14
CA ARG A 112 -7.49 -26.09 -8.51
C ARG A 112 -7.37 -26.08 -7.00
N GLU A 113 -7.12 -27.23 -6.40
CA GLU A 113 -7.01 -27.41 -4.95
C GLU A 113 -5.92 -26.50 -4.39
N LYS A 114 -4.77 -26.46 -5.06
CA LYS A 114 -3.64 -25.62 -4.66
C LYS A 114 -3.97 -24.13 -4.77
N LEU A 115 -4.69 -23.71 -5.81
CA LEU A 115 -5.12 -22.31 -5.96
C LEU A 115 -6.12 -21.91 -4.88
N VAL A 116 -7.06 -22.80 -4.54
CA VAL A 116 -8.02 -22.56 -3.45
C VAL A 116 -7.31 -22.43 -2.11
N ASP A 117 -6.34 -23.30 -1.82
CA ASP A 117 -5.55 -23.23 -0.59
C ASP A 117 -4.78 -21.91 -0.47
N LEU A 118 -4.21 -21.41 -1.58
CA LEU A 118 -3.54 -20.09 -1.63
C LEU A 118 -4.51 -18.95 -1.34
N LEU A 119 -5.69 -18.96 -1.97
CA LEU A 119 -6.70 -17.92 -1.74
C LEU A 119 -7.22 -17.95 -0.30
N MET A 120 -7.50 -19.14 0.24
CA MET A 120 -8.00 -19.28 1.61
C MET A 120 -6.97 -18.90 2.67
N SER A 121 -5.69 -19.24 2.46
CA SER A 121 -4.62 -18.85 3.38
C SER A 121 -4.36 -17.35 3.36
N ASN A 122 -4.38 -16.72 2.18
CA ASN A 122 -4.26 -15.27 2.06
C ASN A 122 -5.46 -14.55 2.70
N ALA A 123 -6.69 -15.03 2.45
CA ALA A 123 -7.90 -14.49 3.05
C ALA A 123 -7.88 -14.60 4.59
N ALA A 124 -7.48 -15.76 5.13
CA ALA A 124 -7.37 -15.94 6.57
C ALA A 124 -6.32 -15.01 7.19
N TYR A 125 -5.20 -14.79 6.50
CA TYR A 125 -4.19 -13.83 6.94
C TYR A 125 -4.72 -12.39 6.95
N ASN A 126 -5.42 -11.98 5.90
CA ASN A 126 -6.02 -10.65 5.83
C ASN A 126 -7.11 -10.45 6.87
N ASP A 127 -7.97 -11.45 7.12
CA ASP A 127 -9.02 -11.39 8.14
C ASP A 127 -8.43 -11.22 9.55
N MET A 128 -7.27 -11.84 9.83
CA MET A 128 -6.57 -11.65 11.11
C MET A 128 -6.05 -10.23 11.31
N ILE A 129 -5.66 -9.54 10.23
CA ILE A 129 -5.14 -8.17 10.27
C ILE A 129 -6.28 -7.16 10.27
N ASP A 130 -7.28 -7.39 9.43
CA ASP A 130 -8.46 -6.54 9.26
C ASP A 130 -9.37 -6.59 10.49
N LEU A 131 -9.39 -7.73 11.19
CA LEU A 131 -10.32 -8.02 12.29
C LEU A 131 -11.81 -7.84 11.87
N HIS A 132 -12.09 -7.96 10.57
CA HIS A 132 -13.38 -7.62 9.94
C HIS A 132 -13.85 -6.18 10.19
N VAL A 133 -12.94 -5.25 10.49
CA VAL A 133 -13.27 -3.84 10.73
C VAL A 133 -13.43 -3.09 9.41
N PHE A 134 -12.57 -3.35 8.42
CA PHE A 134 -12.65 -2.68 7.12
C PHE A 134 -13.34 -3.53 6.05
N SER A 135 -13.49 -4.84 6.27
CA SER A 135 -14.27 -5.76 5.41
C SER A 135 -15.37 -6.48 6.20
N PRO A 136 -16.46 -5.79 6.57
CA PRO A 136 -17.52 -6.39 7.37
C PRO A 136 -18.32 -7.42 6.57
N GLY A 137 -18.24 -8.68 6.97
CA GLY A 137 -19.08 -9.76 6.44
C GLY A 137 -18.55 -10.48 5.21
N TYR A 138 -17.32 -10.21 4.79
CA TYR A 138 -16.64 -10.96 3.73
C TYR A 138 -15.11 -10.93 3.94
N SER A 139 -14.43 -11.96 3.44
CA SER A 139 -12.96 -12.04 3.46
C SER A 139 -12.38 -11.45 2.18
N ILE A 140 -11.21 -10.83 2.28
CA ILE A 140 -10.51 -10.20 1.14
C ILE A 140 -9.21 -10.92 0.82
N VAL A 141 -8.83 -10.89 -0.46
CA VAL A 141 -7.59 -11.48 -0.96
C VAL A 141 -6.78 -10.39 -1.66
N ASN A 142 -5.48 -10.36 -1.39
CA ASN A 142 -4.53 -9.57 -2.16
C ASN A 142 -4.15 -10.32 -3.45
N VAL A 143 -4.63 -9.82 -4.58
CA VAL A 143 -4.45 -10.47 -5.89
C VAL A 143 -2.98 -10.52 -6.29
N GLU A 144 -2.23 -9.44 -6.03
CA GLU A 144 -0.83 -9.35 -6.40
C GLU A 144 0.02 -10.31 -5.58
N GLU A 145 -0.22 -10.41 -4.27
CA GLU A 145 0.48 -11.36 -3.41
C GLU A 145 0.28 -12.81 -3.87
N VAL A 146 -0.95 -13.20 -4.20
CA VAL A 146 -1.26 -14.54 -4.73
C VAL A 146 -0.60 -14.78 -6.09
N ASN A 147 -0.64 -13.78 -6.98
CA ASN A 147 -0.01 -13.86 -8.30
C ASN A 147 1.51 -14.02 -8.20
N MET A 148 2.16 -13.33 -7.25
CA MET A 148 3.59 -13.49 -6.98
C MET A 148 3.95 -14.90 -6.54
N GLN A 149 3.16 -15.49 -5.64
CA GLN A 149 3.37 -16.88 -5.21
C GLN A 149 3.17 -17.87 -6.36
N ILE A 150 2.21 -17.64 -7.24
CA ILE A 150 2.01 -18.47 -8.43
C ILE A 150 3.19 -18.34 -9.40
N MET A 151 3.68 -17.12 -9.65
CA MET A 151 4.85 -16.91 -10.51
C MET A 151 6.11 -17.59 -9.98
N GLU A 152 6.29 -17.61 -8.65
CA GLU A 152 7.36 -18.36 -8.00
C GLU A 152 7.21 -19.88 -8.22
N MET A 153 5.99 -20.43 -8.10
CA MET A 153 5.73 -21.85 -8.36
C MET A 153 5.96 -22.26 -9.81
N MET A 154 5.70 -21.37 -10.76
CA MET A 154 5.95 -21.62 -12.18
C MET A 154 7.43 -21.43 -12.57
N ASN A 155 8.29 -21.05 -11.63
CA ASN A 155 9.70 -20.71 -11.87
C ASN A 155 9.88 -19.66 -12.98
N VAL A 156 8.88 -18.78 -13.12
CA VAL A 156 8.87 -17.67 -14.09
C VAL A 156 9.62 -16.47 -13.52
N THR A 157 9.89 -16.47 -12.23
CA THR A 157 10.80 -15.52 -11.58
C THR A 157 12.24 -15.98 -11.78
N CYS A 158 13.10 -15.15 -12.38
CA CYS A 158 14.53 -15.34 -12.19
C CYS A 158 14.82 -15.16 -10.70
N GLY A 159 15.06 -16.29 -10.00
CA GLY A 159 15.61 -16.40 -8.63
C GLY A 159 15.33 -15.21 -7.72
N VAL A 160 14.25 -15.28 -6.94
CA VAL A 160 13.96 -14.32 -5.87
C VAL A 160 15.07 -14.41 -4.80
N ARG A 161 15.81 -13.32 -4.63
CA ARG A 161 16.48 -13.01 -3.36
C ARG A 161 16.63 -11.51 -3.18
#